data_AF-A0A2N2N2B4-F1
#
_entry.id   AF-A0A2N2N2B4-F1
#
_cell.length_a   1.000
_cell.length_b   1.000
_cell.length_c   1.000
_cell.angle_alpha   90.00
_cell.angle_beta   90.00
_cell.angle_gamma   90.00
#
_symmetry.space_group_name_H-M   'P 1'
#
loop_
_entity.id
_entity.type
_entity.pdbx_description
1 polymer ?
#
loop_
_entity_poly.entity_id
_entity_poly.type
_entity_poly.pdbx_seq_one_letter_code
_entity_poly.pdbx_strand_id
1 'polypeptide(L)'
;MLDFDKHVGQLINELIEEGSYDNTILVIGSDHGQRFTTNKKIPLIIHFSNNEFSGVVFSNVQNIDIAPTILDYLHIHRPPWMSGESLLSIN
;
A
#
# COMPACT_ATOMS: atom_id res chain seq x y z
N MET A 1 -1.50 11.42 -15.57
CA MET A 1 -1.72 11.37 -14.10
C MET A 1 -3.11 11.83 -13.69
N LEU A 2 -3.73 12.80 -14.37
CA LEU A 2 -5.14 13.19 -14.12
C LEU A 2 -6.12 12.01 -14.31
N ASP A 3 -5.94 11.19 -15.34
CA ASP A 3 -6.85 10.07 -15.56
C ASP A 3 -6.71 8.98 -14.50
N PHE A 4 -5.48 8.70 -14.03
CA PHE A 4 -5.26 7.75 -12.94
C PHE A 4 -5.96 8.22 -11.65
N ASP A 5 -5.76 9.48 -11.28
CA ASP A 5 -6.39 10.09 -10.10
C ASP A 5 -7.92 10.01 -10.18
N LYS A 6 -8.51 10.29 -11.35
CA LYS A 6 -9.96 10.14 -11.58
C LYS A 6 -10.44 8.70 -11.38
N HIS A 7 -9.74 7.71 -11.93
CA HIS A 7 -10.14 6.30 -11.78
C HIS A 7 -10.00 5.82 -10.33
N VAL A 8 -8.98 6.27 -9.61
CA VAL A 8 -8.84 6.01 -8.17
C VAL A 8 -10.02 6.62 -7.40
N GLY A 9 -10.38 7.86 -7.70
CA GLY A 9 -11.55 8.51 -7.09
C GLY A 9 -12.85 7.77 -7.37
N GLN A 10 -13.06 7.28 -8.61
CA GLN A 10 -14.22 6.47 -8.97
C GLN A 10 -14.27 5.16 -8.19
N LEU A 11 -13.16 4.41 -8.12
CA LEU A 11 -13.07 3.18 -7.34
C LEU A 11 -13.39 3.43 -5.86
N ILE A 12 -12.84 4.49 -5.27
CA ILE A 12 -13.12 4.84 -3.87
C ILE A 12 -14.61 5.16 -3.67
N ASN A 13 -15.22 5.92 -4.57
CA ASN A 13 -16.65 6.23 -4.49
C ASN A 13 -17.51 4.98 -4.57
N GLU A 14 -17.20 4.04 -5.47
CA GLU A 14 -17.91 2.76 -5.58
C GLU A 14 -17.81 1.95 -4.28
N LEU A 15 -16.61 1.85 -3.68
CA LEU A 15 -16.41 1.18 -2.40
C LEU A 15 -17.19 1.85 -1.25
N ILE A 16 -17.31 3.18 -1.26
CA ILE A 16 -18.10 3.93 -0.28
C ILE A 16 -19.59 3.66 -0.47
N GLU A 17 -20.07 3.70 -1.71
CA GLU A 17 -21.48 3.44 -2.06
C GLU A 17 -21.90 2.00 -1.69
N GLU A 18 -20.99 1.03 -1.83
CA GLU A 18 -21.20 -0.36 -1.42
C GLU A 18 -21.06 -0.59 0.10
N GLY A 19 -20.55 0.40 0.85
CA GLY A 19 -20.26 0.28 2.27
C GLY A 19 -19.07 -0.64 2.60
N SER A 20 -18.20 -0.91 1.62
CA SER A 20 -17.03 -1.80 1.74
C SER A 20 -15.72 -1.05 1.95
N TYR A 21 -15.71 0.28 1.78
CA TYR A 21 -14.52 1.12 1.90
C TYR A 21 -13.78 0.93 3.24
N ASP A 22 -14.50 0.99 4.37
CA ASP A 22 -13.91 0.84 5.70
C ASP A 22 -13.43 -0.59 5.98
N ASN A 23 -13.73 -1.57 5.13
CA ASN A 23 -13.26 -2.95 5.21
C ASN A 23 -12.36 -3.31 4.00
N THR A 24 -11.68 -2.32 3.43
CA THR A 24 -10.78 -2.50 2.28
C THR A 24 -9.40 -1.93 2.59
N ILE A 25 -8.35 -2.69 2.27
CA ILE A 25 -6.98 -2.17 2.24
C ILE A 25 -6.70 -1.68 0.83
N LEU A 26 -6.35 -0.40 0.69
CA LEU A 26 -5.99 0.20 -0.60
C LEU A 26 -4.47 0.36 -0.70
N VAL A 27 -3.85 -0.27 -1.68
CA VAL A 27 -2.42 -0.14 -1.99
C VAL A 27 -2.27 0.59 -3.32
N ILE A 28 -1.71 1.80 -3.26
CA ILE A 28 -1.47 2.65 -4.44
C ILE A 28 0.03 2.82 -4.59
N GLY A 29 0.57 2.41 -5.74
CA GLY A 29 2.00 2.54 -6.00
C GLY A 29 2.36 2.33 -7.47
N SER A 30 3.65 2.08 -7.71
CA SER A 30 4.19 1.79 -9.05
C SER A 30 5.17 0.63 -8.97
N ASP A 31 5.33 -0.12 -10.05
CA ASP A 31 6.29 -1.22 -10.17
C ASP A 31 7.71 -0.74 -10.45
N HIS A 32 7.87 0.37 -11.19
CA HIS A 32 9.16 0.94 -11.54
C HIS A 32 9.12 2.46 -11.75
N GLY A 33 10.27 3.12 -11.64
CA GLY A 33 10.41 4.53 -12.00
C GLY A 33 10.21 4.79 -13.49
N GLN A 34 10.06 6.05 -13.90
CA GLN A 34 9.94 6.41 -15.32
C GLN A 34 11.10 5.83 -16.14
N ARG A 35 10.82 5.47 -17.40
CA ARG A 35 11.79 4.85 -18.33
C ARG A 35 12.39 3.53 -17.81
N PHE A 36 11.60 2.71 -17.13
CA PHE A 36 12.01 1.40 -16.58
C PHE A 36 13.19 1.48 -15.61
N THR A 37 13.34 2.60 -14.92
CA THR A 37 14.41 2.76 -13.94
C THR A 37 14.03 2.07 -12.64
N THR A 38 14.75 1.02 -12.28
CA THR A 38 14.50 0.22 -11.05
C THR A 38 15.18 0.80 -9.81
N ASN A 39 16.16 1.70 -9.99
CA ASN A 39 16.95 2.28 -8.90
C ASN A 39 16.43 3.66 -8.45
N LYS A 40 15.15 3.97 -8.72
CA LYS A 40 14.51 5.23 -8.34
C LYS A 40 13.39 4.96 -7.36
N LYS A 41 13.23 5.88 -6.40
CA LYS A 41 12.08 5.87 -5.50
C LYS A 41 10.79 5.98 -6.31
N ILE A 42 9.85 5.11 -6.00
CA ILE A 42 8.50 5.04 -6.54
C ILE A 42 7.51 5.45 -5.46
N PRO A 43 6.32 5.95 -5.82
CA PRO A 43 5.27 6.20 -4.84
C PRO A 43 4.77 4.89 -4.24
N LEU A 44 4.48 4.89 -2.94
CA LEU A 44 3.75 3.85 -2.24
C LEU A 44 2.88 4.53 -1.18
N ILE A 45 1.57 4.28 -1.24
CA ILE A 45 0.57 4.68 -0.26
C ILE A 45 -0.20 3.42 0.10
N ILE A 46 -0.38 3.17 1.40
CA ILE A 46 -1.23 2.10 1.90
C ILE A 46 -2.26 2.77 2.82
N HIS A 47 -3.54 2.58 2.50
CA HIS A 47 -4.64 3.01 3.35
C HIS A 47 -5.26 1.77 3.99
N PHE A 48 -5.38 1.84 5.32
CA PHE A 48 -6.02 0.82 6.15
C PHE A 48 -7.36 1.33 6.65
N SER A 49 -8.22 0.39 7.04
CA SER A 49 -9.50 0.66 7.68
C SER A 49 -9.38 1.66 8.82
N ASN A 50 -10.40 2.52 8.96
CA ASN A 50 -10.49 3.54 10.02
C ASN A 50 -9.29 4.52 10.09
N ASN A 51 -8.50 4.64 9.03
CA ASN A 51 -7.25 5.43 9.00
C ASN A 51 -6.22 4.97 10.05
N GLU A 52 -6.23 3.67 10.40
CA GLU A 52 -5.18 3.08 11.22
C GLU A 52 -3.81 3.24 10.57
N PHE A 53 -2.76 3.34 11.40
CA PHE A 53 -1.38 3.53 10.93
C PHE A 53 -1.16 4.77 10.05
N SER A 54 -1.98 5.80 10.24
CA SER A 54 -1.78 7.11 9.60
C SER A 54 -0.41 7.69 9.94
N GLY A 55 0.39 8.00 8.92
CA GLY A 55 1.73 8.55 9.10
C GLY A 55 2.54 8.56 7.81
N VAL A 56 3.82 8.91 7.94
CA VAL A 56 4.80 8.88 6.83
C VAL A 56 6.01 8.09 7.29
N VAL A 57 6.34 7.03 6.54
CA VAL A 57 7.58 6.27 6.73
C VAL A 57 8.71 6.97 5.97
N PHE A 58 9.71 7.48 6.68
CA PHE A 58 10.85 8.20 6.08
C PHE A 58 12.01 7.28 5.67
N SER A 59 12.06 6.06 6.21
CA SER A 59 13.07 5.07 5.83
C SER A 59 12.87 4.58 4.39
N ASN A 60 13.93 4.04 3.79
CA ASN A 60 13.77 3.37 2.50
C ASN A 60 13.03 2.05 2.69
N VAL A 61 12.08 1.79 1.80
CA VAL A 61 11.24 0.58 1.75
C VAL A 61 11.23 0.05 0.31
N GLN A 62 10.73 -1.16 0.11
CA GLN A 62 10.68 -1.84 -1.17
C GLN A 62 9.31 -2.47 -1.42
N ASN A 63 8.97 -2.74 -2.68
CA ASN A 63 7.70 -3.40 -3.02
C ASN A 63 7.55 -4.79 -2.37
N ILE A 64 8.67 -5.47 -2.04
CA ILE A 64 8.66 -6.75 -1.33
C ILE A 64 8.12 -6.65 0.11
N ASP A 65 8.06 -5.44 0.67
CA ASP A 65 7.56 -5.16 2.02
C ASP A 65 6.02 -5.09 2.05
N ILE A 66 5.36 -4.91 0.90
CA ILE A 66 3.89 -4.78 0.82
C ILE A 66 3.18 -6.05 1.32
N ALA A 67 3.60 -7.23 0.82
CA ALA A 67 3.00 -8.50 1.22
C ALA A 67 3.11 -8.79 2.73
N PRO A 68 4.30 -8.74 3.37
CA PRO A 68 4.41 -8.97 4.80
C PRO A 68 3.67 -7.89 5.63
N THR A 69 3.56 -6.66 5.14
CA THR A 69 2.75 -5.60 5.80
C THR A 69 1.27 -5.97 5.82
N ILE A 70 0.71 -6.46 4.71
CA ILE A 70 -0.70 -6.88 4.66
C ILE A 70 -0.94 -8.08 5.57
N LEU A 71 -0.03 -9.06 5.59
CA LEU A 71 -0.15 -10.22 6.48
C LEU A 71 -0.11 -9.80 7.96
N ASP A 72 0.80 -8.91 8.32
CA ASP A 72 0.92 -8.38 9.68
C ASP A 72 -0.34 -7.64 10.13
N TYR A 73 -0.88 -6.76 9.26
CA TYR A 73 -2.15 -6.06 9.49
C TYR A 73 -3.32 -7.04 9.73
N LEU A 74 -3.40 -8.11 8.93
CA LEU A 74 -4.44 -9.14 9.05
C LEU A 74 -4.16 -10.16 10.16
N HIS A 75 -3.07 -10.01 10.91
CA HIS A 75 -2.60 -10.95 11.93
C HIS A 75 -2.40 -12.39 11.40
N ILE A 76 -1.99 -12.51 10.14
CA ILE A 76 -1.67 -13.77 9.47
C ILE A 76 -0.17 -14.03 9.57
N HIS A 77 0.22 -15.27 9.89
CA HIS A 77 1.62 -15.64 9.99
C HIS A 77 2.38 -15.43 8.67
N ARG A 78 3.42 -14.58 8.70
CA ARG A 78 4.34 -14.36 7.59
C ARG A 78 5.15 -15.62 7.28
N PRO A 79 5.09 -16.17 6.05
CA PRO A 79 5.91 -17.32 5.68
C PRO A 79 7.42 -17.03 5.77
N PRO A 80 8.27 -17.98 6.19
CA PRO A 80 9.71 -17.75 6.38
C PRO A 80 10.50 -17.38 5.11
N TRP A 81 9.94 -17.63 3.93
CA TRP A 81 10.59 -17.32 2.64
C TRP A 81 10.39 -15.86 2.19
N MET A 82 9.52 -15.09 2.86
CA MET A 82 9.35 -13.67 2.54
C MET A 82 10.53 -12.86 3.09
N SER A 83 11.32 -12.28 2.19
CA SER A 83 12.49 -11.47 2.55
C SER A 83 12.16 -10.01 2.90
N GLY A 84 10.91 -9.56 2.68
CA GLY A 84 10.46 -8.22 3.03
C GLY A 84 10.05 -8.12 4.50
N GLU A 85 9.99 -6.90 5.01
CA GLU A 85 9.59 -6.59 6.39
C GLU A 85 8.28 -5.82 6.42
N SER A 86 7.49 -6.02 7.48
CA SER A 86 6.26 -5.25 7.66
C SER A 86 6.58 -3.77 7.90
N LEU A 87 5.91 -2.89 7.18
CA LEU A 87 6.03 -1.44 7.33
C LEU A 87 5.35 -0.92 8.60
N LEU A 88 4.45 -1.70 9.22
CA LEU A 88 3.79 -1.32 10.48
C LEU A 88 4.75 -1.32 11.67
N SER A 89 5.84 -2.06 11.55
CA SER A 89 6.90 -2.18 12.57
C SER A 89 7.93 -1.05 12.50
N ILE A 90 7.84 -0.18 11.49
CA ILE A 90 8.83 0.85 11.21
C ILE A 90 8.38 2.15 11.89
N ASN A 91 9.21 2.64 12.81
CA ASN A 91 9.02 3.93 13.49
C ASN A 91 9.34 5.12 12.59
#